data_AF-A0A6C0D1U8-F1
#
_entry.id   AF-A0A6C0D1U8-F1
#
_cell.length_a   1.000
_cell.length_b   1.000
_cell.length_c   1.000
_cell.angle_alpha   90.00
_cell.angle_beta   90.00
_cell.angle_gamma   90.00
#
_symmetry.space_group_name_H-M   'P 1'
#
loop_
_entity.id
_entity.type
_entity.pdbx_description
1 polymer ?
#
loop_
_entity_poly.entity_id
_entity_poly.type
_entity_poly.pdbx_seq_one_letter_code
_entity_poly.pdbx_strand_id
1 'polypeptide(L)'
;MNCSNGVCYLDKKTEVMNPEKKLDQQLKLLKEFQNQLLSFIDELIEQFPNVGEFVIARIFIKDQIPPSDLLGRFIRDLLPYKEQVDQRDDAFFIQNSLLYTKGQVSNDRVDRFKELWLSTQLDAEDREVIWKWMDVFMSVASKYHKTFGNVDGW
;
A
#
# COMPACT_ATOMS: atom_id res chain seq x y z
N MET A 1 -34.15 -22.44 10.75
CA MET A 1 -34.90 -21.30 10.20
C MET A 1 -35.95 -20.91 11.22
N ASN A 2 -35.73 -19.85 11.99
CA ASN A 2 -36.75 -19.31 12.89
C ASN A 2 -37.24 -17.99 12.31
N CYS A 3 -38.46 -18.00 11.77
CA CYS A 3 -39.13 -16.82 11.30
C CYS A 3 -40.08 -16.33 12.40
N SER A 4 -39.84 -15.12 12.89
CA SER A 4 -40.80 -14.37 13.70
C SER A 4 -40.73 -12.91 13.24
N ASN A 5 -41.89 -12.34 12.87
CA ASN A 5 -42.08 -10.94 12.45
C ASN A 5 -41.41 -10.49 11.14
N GLY A 6 -41.39 -11.33 10.10
CA GLY A 6 -41.24 -10.86 8.71
C GLY A 6 -39.88 -10.28 8.33
N VAL A 7 -38.87 -10.37 9.18
CA VAL A 7 -37.49 -9.97 8.85
C VAL A 7 -36.63 -11.23 8.77
N CYS A 8 -36.32 -11.63 7.54
CA CYS A 8 -35.32 -12.66 7.28
C CYS A 8 -33.94 -12.06 7.51
N TYR A 9 -33.34 -12.34 8.67
CA TYR A 9 -31.91 -12.12 8.85
C TYR A 9 -31.17 -13.18 8.02
N LEU A 10 -30.44 -12.74 7.00
CA LEU A 10 -29.34 -13.52 6.44
C LEU A 10 -28.33 -13.70 7.57
N ASP A 11 -28.38 -14.86 8.21
CA ASP A 11 -27.38 -15.32 9.14
C ASP A 11 -26.08 -15.49 8.33
N LYS A 12 -25.33 -14.40 8.21
CA LYS A 12 -23.97 -14.42 7.66
C LYS A 12 -23.17 -15.28 8.65
N LYS A 13 -23.11 -16.58 8.37
CA LYS A 13 -22.14 -17.48 8.98
C LYS A 13 -20.77 -16.84 8.80
N THR A 14 -20.32 -16.18 9.85
CA THR A 14 -18.93 -15.74 9.95
C THR A 14 -18.16 -17.03 10.14
N GLU A 15 -17.63 -17.60 9.05
CA GLU A 15 -16.76 -18.76 9.15
C GLU A 15 -15.61 -18.37 10.07
N VAL A 16 -15.60 -18.94 11.27
CA VAL A 16 -14.54 -18.72 12.25
C VAL A 16 -13.29 -19.37 11.68
N MET A 17 -12.43 -18.54 11.09
CA MET A 17 -11.16 -18.98 10.54
C MET A 17 -10.30 -19.57 11.66
N ASN A 18 -9.78 -20.80 11.45
CA ASN A 18 -8.83 -21.43 12.37
C ASN A 18 -7.65 -20.45 12.65
N PRO A 19 -7.27 -20.21 13.93
CA PRO A 19 -6.17 -19.31 14.29
C PRO A 19 -4.87 -19.52 13.52
N GLU A 20 -4.48 -20.77 13.26
CA GLU A 20 -3.25 -21.08 12.48
C GLU A 20 -3.38 -20.62 11.03
N LYS A 21 -4.51 -20.95 10.39
CA LYS A 21 -4.84 -20.50 9.03
C LYS A 21 -4.94 -18.97 8.92
N LYS A 22 -5.44 -18.32 9.98
CA LYS A 22 -5.54 -16.86 10.07
C LYS A 22 -4.15 -16.23 10.05
N LEU A 23 -3.22 -16.73 10.88
CA LEU A 23 -1.84 -16.26 10.95
C LEU A 23 -1.12 -16.45 9.61
N ASP A 24 -1.24 -17.62 8.99
CA ASP A 24 -0.61 -17.90 7.70
C ASP A 24 -1.08 -16.94 6.60
N GLN A 25 -2.39 -16.65 6.58
CA GLN A 25 -2.95 -15.72 5.60
C GLN A 25 -2.52 -14.27 5.87
N GLN A 26 -2.41 -13.85 7.13
CA GLN A 26 -1.84 -12.55 7.48
C GLN A 26 -0.40 -12.42 6.98
N LEU A 27 0.46 -13.40 7.33
CA LEU A 27 1.85 -13.41 6.91
C LEU A 27 2.01 -13.41 5.39
N LYS A 28 1.13 -14.13 4.69
CA LYS A 28 1.11 -14.15 3.22
C LYS A 28 0.86 -12.77 2.64
N LEU A 29 -0.18 -12.06 3.10
CA LEU A 29 -0.50 -10.72 2.59
C LEU A 29 0.56 -9.67 2.95
N LEU A 30 1.17 -9.78 4.14
CA LEU A 30 2.27 -8.91 4.55
C LEU A 30 3.47 -9.05 3.61
N LYS A 31 3.90 -10.29 3.35
CA LYS A 31 4.99 -10.59 2.41
C LYS A 31 4.64 -10.20 0.98
N GLU A 32 3.41 -10.46 0.56
CA GLU A 32 2.90 -10.07 -0.75
C GLU A 32 3.01 -8.55 -0.93
N PHE A 33 2.53 -7.76 0.03
CA PHE A 33 2.64 -6.31 -0.01
C PHE A 33 4.10 -5.83 -0.09
N GLN A 34 4.97 -6.35 0.77
CA GLN A 34 6.39 -6.00 0.75
C GLN A 34 7.04 -6.33 -0.61
N ASN A 35 6.74 -7.50 -1.17
CA ASN A 35 7.30 -7.92 -2.46
C ASN A 35 6.82 -7.00 -3.60
N GLN A 36 5.53 -6.66 -3.63
CA GLN A 36 5.00 -5.73 -4.63
C GLN A 36 5.67 -4.35 -4.50
N LEU A 37 5.86 -3.88 -3.27
CA LEU A 37 6.55 -2.61 -3.03
C LEU A 37 8.02 -2.66 -3.50
N LEU A 38 8.73 -3.76 -3.25
CA LEU A 38 10.10 -3.94 -3.75
C LEU A 38 10.16 -3.96 -5.27
N SER A 39 9.23 -4.66 -5.94
CA SER A 39 9.15 -4.68 -7.41
C SER A 39 8.89 -3.29 -7.99
N PHE A 40 7.99 -2.52 -7.39
CA PHE A 40 7.77 -1.14 -7.79
C PHE A 40 9.03 -0.27 -7.64
N ILE A 41 9.74 -0.37 -6.51
CA ILE A 41 10.98 0.38 -6.33
C ILE A 41 12.07 -0.08 -7.32
N ASP A 42 12.13 -1.38 -7.64
CA ASP A 42 13.04 -1.90 -8.67
C ASP A 42 12.75 -1.26 -10.05
N GLU A 43 11.48 -1.16 -10.45
CA GLU A 43 11.10 -0.46 -11.69
C GLU A 43 11.46 1.03 -11.66
N LEU A 44 11.27 1.72 -10.51
CA LEU A 44 11.72 3.11 -10.37
C LEU A 44 13.25 3.26 -10.50
N ILE A 45 14.03 2.30 -9.99
CA ILE A 45 15.50 2.32 -10.13
C ILE A 45 15.89 2.11 -11.59
N GLU A 46 15.22 1.19 -12.30
CA GLU A 46 15.47 0.94 -13.72
C GLU A 46 15.15 2.17 -14.58
N GLN A 47 14.04 2.86 -14.31
CA GLN A 47 13.63 4.08 -15.02
C GLN A 47 14.48 5.30 -14.64
N PHE A 48 14.87 5.42 -13.37
CA PHE A 48 15.60 6.56 -12.82
C PHE A 48 16.93 6.14 -12.18
N PRO A 49 17.88 5.58 -12.95
CA PRO A 49 19.10 4.98 -12.40
C PRO A 49 20.03 5.98 -11.70
N ASN A 50 19.84 7.28 -11.95
CA ASN A 50 20.62 8.35 -11.34
C ASN A 50 20.03 8.85 -10.01
N VAL A 51 18.86 8.36 -9.58
CA VAL A 51 18.21 8.74 -8.33
C VAL A 51 18.61 7.75 -7.24
N GLY A 52 19.72 8.05 -6.56
CA GLY A 52 20.30 7.18 -5.52
C GLY A 52 19.37 6.91 -4.34
N GLU A 53 18.40 7.79 -4.09
CA GLU A 53 17.38 7.64 -3.05
C GLU A 53 16.50 6.41 -3.22
N PHE A 54 16.21 5.98 -4.47
CA PHE A 54 15.43 4.77 -4.70
C PHE A 54 16.20 3.52 -4.30
N VAL A 55 17.51 3.48 -4.56
CA VAL A 55 18.40 2.40 -4.11
C VAL A 55 18.42 2.32 -2.58
N ILE A 56 18.51 3.48 -1.92
CA ILE A 56 18.46 3.55 -0.46
C ILE A 56 17.10 3.05 0.05
N ALA A 57 15.99 3.55 -0.50
CA ALA A 57 14.64 3.14 -0.13
C ALA A 57 14.45 1.62 -0.26
N ARG A 58 14.94 1.04 -1.35
CA ARG A 58 14.92 -0.41 -1.58
C ARG A 58 15.61 -1.19 -0.47
N ILE A 59 16.82 -0.78 -0.08
CA ILE A 59 17.61 -1.42 1.00
C ILE A 59 16.83 -1.35 2.32
N PHE A 60 16.26 -0.18 2.65
CA PHE A 60 15.47 -0.02 3.88
C PHE A 60 14.22 -0.90 3.87
N ILE A 61 13.44 -0.88 2.79
CA ILE A 61 12.20 -1.67 2.66
C ILE A 61 12.48 -3.17 2.75
N LYS A 62 13.59 -3.61 2.16
CA LYS A 62 13.97 -5.03 2.14
C LYS A 62 14.52 -5.49 3.48
N ASP A 63 15.46 -4.75 4.06
CA ASP A 63 16.34 -5.27 5.11
C ASP A 63 16.09 -4.64 6.49
N GLN A 64 15.42 -3.49 6.56
CA GLN A 64 15.32 -2.71 7.80
C GLN A 64 13.88 -2.54 8.30
N ILE A 65 12.88 -2.55 7.41
CA ILE A 65 11.49 -2.26 7.79
C ILE A 65 10.69 -3.56 7.83
N PRO A 66 10.06 -3.89 8.97
CA PRO A 66 9.17 -5.03 9.07
C PRO A 66 8.00 -4.94 8.07
N PRO A 67 7.58 -6.05 7.44
CA PRO A 67 6.44 -6.06 6.53
C PRO A 67 5.13 -5.55 7.16
N SER A 68 4.92 -5.83 8.46
CA SER A 68 3.81 -5.31 9.25
C SER A 68 3.78 -3.78 9.26
N ASP A 69 4.94 -3.14 9.42
CA ASP A 69 5.03 -1.69 9.47
C ASP A 69 4.78 -1.06 8.11
N LEU A 70 5.24 -1.68 7.03
CA LEU A 70 4.97 -1.23 5.67
C LEU A 70 3.46 -1.22 5.38
N LEU A 71 2.80 -2.36 5.60
CA LEU A 71 1.38 -2.48 5.32
C LEU A 71 0.53 -1.66 6.30
N GLY A 72 0.89 -1.65 7.59
CA GLY A 72 0.18 -0.90 8.62
C GLY A 72 0.19 0.60 8.35
N ARG A 73 1.37 1.16 8.00
CA ARG A 73 1.49 2.55 7.55
C ARG A 73 0.65 2.81 6.30
N PHE A 74 0.72 1.95 5.29
CA PHE A 74 -0.05 2.12 4.06
C PHE A 74 -1.57 2.11 4.32
N ILE A 75 -2.06 1.20 5.15
CA ILE A 75 -3.48 1.14 5.55
C ILE A 75 -3.90 2.41 6.28
N ARG A 76 -3.08 2.90 7.21
CA ARG A 76 -3.42 4.10 8.00
C ARG A 76 -3.36 5.38 7.16
N ASP A 77 -2.29 5.54 6.38
CA ASP A 77 -1.94 6.82 5.76
C ASP A 77 -2.45 6.94 4.32
N LEU A 78 -2.61 5.85 3.58
CA LEU A 78 -2.89 5.89 2.14
C LEU A 78 -4.22 5.25 1.74
N LEU A 79 -4.63 4.16 2.40
CA LEU A 79 -5.91 3.50 2.09
C LEU A 79 -7.15 4.42 2.20
N PRO A 80 -7.22 5.43 3.10
CA PRO A 80 -8.33 6.38 3.11
C PRO A 80 -8.53 7.13 1.79
N TYR A 81 -7.47 7.26 0.99
CA TYR A 81 -7.49 7.95 -0.31
C TYR A 81 -7.76 7.00 -1.49
N LYS A 82 -8.29 5.80 -1.24
CA LYS A 82 -8.58 4.83 -2.31
C LYS A 82 -9.44 5.43 -3.43
N GLU A 83 -10.42 6.27 -3.11
CA GLU A 83 -11.27 6.92 -4.11
C GLU A 83 -10.47 7.81 -5.07
N GLN A 84 -9.45 8.54 -4.57
CA GLN A 84 -8.56 9.33 -5.41
C GLN A 84 -7.76 8.43 -6.38
N VAL A 85 -7.30 7.27 -5.91
CA VAL A 85 -6.60 6.29 -6.75
C VAL A 85 -7.52 5.73 -7.84
N ASP A 86 -8.75 5.37 -7.48
CA ASP A 86 -9.75 4.85 -8.42
C ASP A 86 -10.11 5.89 -9.51
N GLN A 87 -10.08 7.19 -9.16
CA GLN A 87 -10.37 8.30 -10.06
C GLN A 87 -9.14 8.81 -10.82
N ARG A 88 -7.95 8.25 -10.57
CA ARG A 88 -6.67 8.75 -11.12
C ARG A 88 -6.43 10.23 -10.81
N ASP A 89 -6.81 10.65 -9.59
CA ASP A 89 -6.64 12.02 -9.14
C ASP A 89 -5.19 12.28 -8.72
N ASP A 90 -4.46 13.04 -9.55
CA ASP A 90 -3.07 13.46 -9.30
C ASP A 90 -2.87 14.13 -7.94
N ALA A 91 -3.93 14.70 -7.32
CA ALA A 91 -3.87 15.22 -5.96
C ALA A 91 -3.36 14.17 -4.96
N PHE A 92 -3.61 12.87 -5.23
CA PHE A 92 -3.09 11.76 -4.45
C PHE A 92 -1.57 11.84 -4.29
N PHE A 93 -0.83 12.02 -5.39
CA PHE A 93 0.64 12.09 -5.39
C PHE A 93 1.19 13.44 -4.93
N ILE A 94 0.40 14.52 -5.11
CA ILE A 94 0.82 15.88 -4.81
C ILE A 94 0.63 16.21 -3.32
N GLN A 95 -0.39 15.63 -2.69
CA GLN A 95 -0.79 15.96 -1.32
C GLN A 95 -0.37 14.90 -0.30
N ASN A 96 -0.06 13.67 -0.73
CA ASN A 96 0.31 12.58 0.16
C ASN A 96 1.76 12.12 -0.04
N SER A 97 2.44 11.81 1.07
CA SER A 97 3.83 11.34 1.05
C SER A 97 3.89 9.81 0.98
N LEU A 98 4.03 9.26 -0.23
CA LEU A 98 4.01 7.81 -0.46
C LEU A 98 5.19 7.03 0.13
N LEU A 99 6.40 7.62 0.09
CA LEU A 99 7.65 6.93 0.45
C LEU A 99 8.19 7.35 1.82
N TYR A 100 7.37 7.94 2.69
CA TYR A 100 7.86 8.41 3.99
C TYR A 100 8.15 7.24 4.94
N THR A 101 9.43 6.95 5.11
CA THR A 101 9.93 6.21 6.27
C THR A 101 10.13 7.22 7.39
N LYS A 102 9.31 7.13 8.44
CA LYS A 102 9.32 8.04 9.60
C LYS A 102 10.58 7.81 10.47
N GLY A 103 11.76 8.03 9.90
CA GLY A 103 13.07 7.86 10.54
C GLY A 103 14.08 8.86 9.99
N GLN A 104 14.20 10.03 10.60
CA GLN A 104 15.30 11.01 10.44
C GLN A 104 15.73 11.39 9.01
N VAL A 105 14.91 11.16 8.00
CA VAL A 105 15.11 11.66 6.64
C VAL A 105 14.46 13.06 6.61
N SER A 106 15.25 14.11 6.45
CA SER A 106 14.80 15.52 6.43
C SER A 106 13.61 15.73 5.49
N ASN A 107 12.74 16.70 5.83
CA ASN A 107 11.57 17.08 5.03
C ASN A 107 11.90 17.31 3.54
N ASP A 108 13.13 17.72 3.22
CA ASP A 108 13.61 17.98 1.85
C ASP A 108 13.56 16.75 0.92
N ARG A 109 13.54 15.52 1.45
CA ARG A 109 13.48 14.29 0.64
C ARG A 109 12.05 13.86 0.30
N VAL A 110 11.06 14.40 1.02
CA VAL A 110 9.62 14.14 0.81
C VAL A 110 9.13 14.71 -0.51
N ASP A 111 9.80 15.75 -1.00
CA ASP A 111 9.43 16.42 -2.22
C ASP A 111 9.88 15.67 -3.48
N ARG A 112 10.80 14.70 -3.42
CA ARG A 112 11.37 14.09 -4.65
C ARG A 112 10.40 13.26 -5.48
N PHE A 113 9.55 12.44 -4.87
CA PHE A 113 8.54 11.71 -5.66
C PHE A 113 7.48 12.65 -6.22
N LYS A 114 7.10 13.66 -5.43
CA LYS A 114 6.16 14.71 -5.85
C LYS A 114 6.74 15.57 -6.98
N GLU A 115 8.00 15.95 -6.88
CA GLU A 115 8.74 16.67 -7.91
C GLU A 115 8.86 15.82 -9.17
N LEU A 116 9.15 14.52 -9.04
CA LEU A 116 9.17 13.60 -10.16
C LEU A 116 7.80 13.56 -10.84
N TRP A 117 6.71 13.43 -10.07
CA TRP A 117 5.32 13.47 -10.57
C TRP A 117 4.98 14.76 -11.31
N LEU A 118 5.46 15.90 -10.81
CA LEU A 118 5.24 17.21 -11.41
C LEU A 118 6.22 17.54 -12.55
N SER A 119 7.28 16.75 -12.71
CA SER A 119 8.29 16.96 -13.73
C SER A 119 7.83 16.47 -15.10
N THR A 120 8.58 16.84 -16.13
CA THR A 120 8.43 16.32 -17.50
C THR A 120 9.16 15.00 -17.71
N GLN A 121 9.73 14.38 -16.66
CA GLN A 121 10.47 13.12 -16.77
C GLN A 121 9.55 11.89 -16.84
N LEU A 122 8.32 12.01 -16.33
CA LEU A 122 7.29 10.99 -16.43
C LEU A 122 6.35 11.35 -17.58
N ASP A 123 6.33 10.51 -18.60
CA ASP A 123 5.33 10.62 -19.65
C ASP A 123 3.99 10.00 -19.21
N ALA A 124 3.01 9.96 -20.12
CA ALA A 124 1.69 9.41 -19.82
C ALA A 124 1.72 7.89 -19.57
N GLU A 125 2.63 7.16 -20.21
CA GLU A 125 2.77 5.72 -20.04
C GLU A 125 3.40 5.42 -18.67
N ASP A 126 4.44 6.15 -18.28
CA ASP A 126 5.06 6.01 -16.96
C ASP A 126 4.06 6.26 -15.82
N ARG A 127 3.26 7.32 -15.95
CA ARG A 127 2.21 7.65 -14.96
C ARG A 127 1.16 6.54 -14.87
N GLU A 128 0.76 5.97 -16.01
CA GLU A 128 -0.19 4.87 -16.04
C GLU A 128 0.38 3.60 -15.38
N VAL A 129 1.68 3.33 -15.54
CA VAL A 129 2.36 2.25 -14.82
C VAL A 129 2.35 2.49 -13.31
N ILE A 130 2.68 3.70 -12.86
CA ILE A 130 2.63 4.05 -11.42
C ILE A 130 1.21 3.90 -10.87
N TRP A 131 0.18 4.29 -11.62
CA TRP A 131 -1.21 4.10 -11.21
C TRP A 131 -1.59 2.62 -11.07
N LYS A 132 -1.16 1.77 -12.00
CA LYS A 132 -1.36 0.31 -11.89
C LYS A 132 -0.70 -0.27 -10.64
N TRP A 133 0.48 0.23 -10.27
CA TRP A 133 1.12 -0.14 -9.00
C TRP A 133 0.28 0.27 -7.80
N MET A 134 -0.29 1.48 -7.80
CA MET A 134 -1.19 1.91 -6.74
C MET A 134 -2.43 1.02 -6.62
N ASP A 135 -3.01 0.56 -7.74
CA ASP A 135 -4.13 -0.38 -7.70
C ASP A 135 -3.75 -1.69 -7.01
N VAL A 136 -2.56 -2.23 -7.31
CA VAL A 136 -2.03 -3.44 -6.68
C VAL A 136 -1.90 -3.23 -5.17
N PHE A 137 -1.29 -2.12 -4.74
CA PHE A 137 -1.13 -1.81 -3.32
C PHE A 137 -2.48 -1.63 -2.61
N MET A 138 -3.40 -0.87 -3.20
CA MET A 138 -4.75 -0.67 -2.67
C MET A 138 -5.52 -1.99 -2.58
N SER A 139 -5.35 -2.89 -3.54
CA SER A 139 -5.99 -4.20 -3.56
C SER A 139 -5.50 -5.09 -2.41
N VAL A 140 -4.18 -5.22 -2.24
CA VAL A 140 -3.59 -6.01 -1.14
C VAL A 140 -3.94 -5.42 0.22
N ALA A 141 -3.83 -4.10 0.38
CA ALA A 141 -4.17 -3.41 1.62
C ALA A 141 -5.65 -3.50 1.97
N SER A 142 -6.53 -3.30 1.00
CA SER A 142 -7.97 -3.48 1.19
C SER A 142 -8.31 -4.91 1.60
N LYS A 143 -7.66 -5.91 0.98
CA LYS A 143 -7.88 -7.32 1.29
C LYS A 143 -7.44 -7.66 2.71
N TYR A 144 -6.28 -7.18 3.15
CA TYR A 144 -5.84 -7.33 4.53
C TYR A 144 -6.82 -6.66 5.50
N HIS A 145 -7.11 -5.38 5.28
CA HIS A 145 -7.96 -4.58 6.18
C HIS A 145 -9.37 -5.16 6.33
N LYS A 146 -9.99 -5.60 5.23
CA LYS A 146 -11.32 -6.24 5.26
C LYS A 146 -11.33 -7.59 5.99
N THR A 147 -10.21 -8.32 5.96
CA THR A 147 -10.13 -9.67 6.54
C THR A 147 -9.72 -9.63 8.02
N PHE A 148 -8.83 -8.70 8.39
CA PHE A 148 -8.16 -8.70 9.69
C PHE A 148 -8.28 -7.39 10.47
N GLY A 149 -8.74 -6.30 9.85
CA GLY A 149 -8.72 -4.96 10.42
C GLY A 149 -7.36 -4.28 10.27
N ASN A 150 -7.02 -3.41 11.22
CA ASN A 150 -5.71 -2.75 11.25
C ASN A 150 -4.60 -3.76 11.56
N VAL A 151 -3.37 -3.41 11.17
CA VAL A 151 -2.18 -4.17 11.56
C VAL A 151 -1.85 -3.80 13.00
N ASP A 152 -1.59 -4.80 13.86
CA ASP A 152 -1.26 -4.56 15.27
C ASP A 152 -0.09 -3.56 15.39
N GLY A 153 -0.31 -2.50 16.19
CA GLY A 153 0.67 -1.42 16.39
C GLY A 153 0.55 -0.22 15.46
N TRP A 154 -0.47 -0.17 14.58
CA TRP A 154 -0.71 0.91 13.61
C TRP A 154 -2.11 1.49 13.64
#